data_AF-A0A520RGJ9-F1
#
_entry.id   AF-A0A520RGJ9-F1
#
_cell.length_a   1.000
_cell.length_b   1.000
_cell.length_c   1.000
_cell.angle_alpha   90.00
_cell.angle_beta   90.00
_cell.angle_gamma   90.00
#
_symmetry.space_group_name_H-M   'P 1'
#
loop_
_entity.id
_entity.type
_entity.pdbx_description
1 polymer ?
#
loop_
_entity_poly.entity_id
_entity_poly.type
_entity_poly.pdbx_seq_one_letter_code
_entity_poly.pdbx_strand_id
1 'polypeptide(L)'
;MKIGVVGCGALGSYYGGLLCKAGHETHFLLRSDYDTVQKQGVSIESPNGDFRFHPHAHNDPSEIGACDLVVIGLKTTANHAFSHLLPPLVSSRTSLLTLQNGLGNEEALEALFPDNTILGGLCFVCLNRIEPGRIRHMDHGLIMMGAYQDISSARALECVEVFDQAGIPCRYTDHLAKAHWEKLMWNIPFNGLGVAGSLGHDGFIVAPSELGSLPSSDCMDANALLGDAE
;
A
#
# COMPACT_ATOMS: atom_id res chain seq x y z
N MET A 1 -0.65 -18.31 -6.34
CA MET A 1 0.74 -17.82 -6.23
C MET A 1 1.04 -17.50 -4.78
N LYS A 2 2.31 -17.51 -4.40
CA LYS A 2 2.77 -17.10 -3.07
C LYS A 2 3.09 -15.61 -3.07
N ILE A 3 2.39 -14.85 -2.22
CA ILE A 3 2.46 -13.38 -2.19
C ILE A 3 2.93 -12.92 -0.81
N GLY A 4 4.05 -12.21 -0.76
CA GLY A 4 4.50 -11.51 0.45
C GLY A 4 3.94 -10.08 0.48
N VAL A 5 3.29 -9.69 1.58
CA VAL A 5 2.78 -8.33 1.80
C VAL A 5 3.66 -7.67 2.86
N VAL A 6 4.43 -6.66 2.45
CA VAL A 6 5.36 -5.93 3.31
C VAL A 6 4.79 -4.53 3.56
N GLY A 7 4.40 -4.27 4.81
CA GLY A 7 3.67 -3.06 5.18
C GLY A 7 2.15 -3.30 5.24
N CYS A 8 1.73 -4.02 6.27
CA CYS A 8 0.33 -4.40 6.49
C CYS A 8 -0.50 -3.30 7.19
N GLY A 9 -0.32 -2.04 6.78
CA GLY A 9 -1.20 -0.94 7.16
C GLY A 9 -2.57 -1.06 6.46
N ALA A 10 -3.31 0.05 6.36
CA ALA A 10 -4.63 0.05 5.71
C ALA A 10 -4.57 -0.46 4.26
N LEU A 11 -3.61 0.05 3.48
CA LEU A 11 -3.44 -0.29 2.07
C LEU A 11 -3.00 -1.75 1.85
N GLY A 12 -1.93 -2.18 2.51
CA GLY A 12 -1.42 -3.55 2.39
C GLY A 12 -2.44 -4.58 2.86
N SER A 13 -3.14 -4.30 3.97
CA SER A 13 -4.16 -5.21 4.50
C SER A 13 -5.40 -5.31 3.60
N TYR A 14 -5.82 -4.22 2.97
CA TYR A 14 -6.96 -4.23 2.05
C TYR A 14 -6.67 -5.05 0.79
N TYR A 15 -5.62 -4.70 0.04
CA TYR A 15 -5.31 -5.39 -1.21
C TYR A 15 -4.79 -6.81 -0.98
N GLY A 16 -3.93 -7.01 0.02
CA GLY A 16 -3.49 -8.34 0.43
C GLY A 16 -4.66 -9.22 0.88
N GLY A 17 -5.67 -8.63 1.52
CA GLY A 17 -6.89 -9.32 1.94
C GLY A 17 -7.77 -9.77 0.78
N LEU A 18 -7.90 -8.94 -0.25
CA LEU A 18 -8.60 -9.32 -1.48
C LEU A 18 -7.87 -10.44 -2.23
N LEU A 19 -6.53 -10.38 -2.31
CA LEU A 19 -5.72 -11.47 -2.86
C LEU A 19 -5.86 -12.77 -2.04
N CYS A 20 -5.90 -12.67 -0.71
CA CYS A 20 -6.15 -13.80 0.19
C CYS A 20 -7.54 -14.41 -0.06
N LYS A 21 -8.57 -13.57 -0.16
CA LYS A 21 -9.95 -13.98 -0.47
C LYS A 21 -10.08 -14.66 -1.83
N ALA A 22 -9.25 -14.27 -2.80
CA ALA A 22 -9.17 -14.89 -4.11
C ALA A 22 -8.41 -16.23 -4.12
N GLY A 23 -7.90 -16.69 -2.97
CA GLY A 23 -7.27 -18.00 -2.80
C GLY A 23 -5.75 -18.02 -3.04
N HIS A 24 -5.10 -16.85 -3.11
CA HIS A 24 -3.64 -16.80 -3.14
C HIS A 24 -3.05 -17.12 -1.76
N GLU A 25 -1.85 -17.71 -1.75
CA GLU A 25 -1.11 -17.98 -0.51
C GLU A 25 -0.43 -16.68 -0.06
N THR A 26 -1.12 -15.94 0.81
CA THR A 26 -0.66 -14.60 1.24
C THR A 26 0.05 -14.65 2.59
N HIS A 27 1.28 -14.13 2.62
CA HIS A 27 2.11 -13.98 3.81
C HIS A 27 2.22 -12.51 4.18
N PHE A 28 1.77 -12.15 5.37
CA PHE A 28 1.71 -10.77 5.85
C PHE A 28 2.87 -10.53 6.82
N LEU A 29 3.78 -9.63 6.46
CA LEU A 29 4.83 -9.17 7.36
C LEU A 29 4.29 -8.00 8.19
N LEU A 30 4.07 -8.28 9.46
CA LEU A 30 3.44 -7.41 10.45
C LEU A 30 4.46 -6.99 11.51
N ARG A 31 4.23 -5.84 12.13
CA ARG A 31 5.01 -5.36 13.27
C ARG A 31 4.11 -5.19 14.49
N SER A 32 3.50 -4.03 14.64
CA SER A 32 2.63 -3.69 15.78
C SER A 32 1.35 -4.53 15.84
N ASP A 33 0.81 -4.93 14.68
CA ASP A 33 -0.46 -5.66 14.60
C ASP A 33 -0.29 -7.19 14.60
N TYR A 34 0.94 -7.69 14.69
CA TYR A 34 1.24 -9.13 14.53
C TYR A 34 0.41 -10.01 15.46
N ASP A 35 0.46 -9.76 16.77
CA ASP A 35 -0.24 -10.59 17.77
C ASP A 35 -1.77 -10.57 17.56
N THR A 36 -2.32 -9.41 17.19
CA THR A 36 -3.76 -9.25 16.95
C THR A 36 -4.18 -10.00 15.70
N VAL A 37 -3.46 -9.80 14.59
CA VAL A 37 -3.77 -10.39 13.29
C VAL A 37 -3.55 -11.91 13.32
N GLN A 38 -2.52 -12.39 14.01
CA GLN A 38 -2.30 -13.83 14.20
C GLN A 38 -3.49 -14.50 14.92
N LYS A 39 -4.04 -13.84 15.95
CA LYS A 39 -5.11 -14.42 16.79
C LYS A 39 -6.51 -14.23 16.21
N GLN A 40 -6.76 -13.09 15.57
CA GLN A 40 -8.12 -12.64 15.21
C GLN A 40 -8.32 -12.47 13.69
N GLY A 41 -7.24 -12.57 12.91
CA GLY A 41 -7.24 -12.26 11.50
C GLY A 41 -7.37 -10.76 11.24
N VAL A 42 -7.75 -10.42 10.02
CA VAL A 42 -8.03 -9.06 9.57
C VAL A 42 -9.51 -8.95 9.22
N SER A 43 -10.12 -7.83 9.56
CA SER A 43 -11.48 -7.47 9.15
C SER A 43 -11.49 -6.19 8.34
N ILE A 44 -12.25 -6.20 7.24
CA ILE A 44 -12.44 -5.09 6.32
C ILE A 44 -13.92 -4.71 6.34
N GLU A 45 -14.21 -3.51 6.80
CA GLU A 45 -15.51 -2.84 6.65
C GLU A 45 -15.52 -2.15 5.28
N SER A 46 -16.49 -2.42 4.40
CA SER A 46 -16.45 -1.94 3.01
C SER A 46 -17.85 -1.70 2.43
N PRO A 47 -18.06 -0.62 1.65
CA PRO A 47 -19.30 -0.42 0.89
C PRO A 47 -19.55 -1.55 -0.13
N ASN A 48 -18.50 -2.26 -0.55
CA ASN A 48 -18.57 -3.38 -1.48
C ASN A 48 -18.86 -4.73 -0.78
N GLY A 49 -19.18 -4.69 0.51
CA GLY A 49 -19.42 -5.87 1.35
C GLY A 49 -18.25 -6.17 2.27
N ASP A 50 -18.55 -6.29 3.56
CA ASP A 50 -17.59 -6.62 4.59
C ASP A 50 -16.99 -8.01 4.38
N PHE A 51 -15.72 -8.17 4.77
CA PHE A 51 -15.08 -9.48 4.75
C PHE A 51 -14.00 -9.60 5.83
N ARG A 52 -13.69 -10.86 6.16
CA ARG A 52 -12.64 -11.21 7.12
C ARG A 52 -11.79 -12.32 6.53
N PHE A 53 -10.50 -12.32 6.85
CA PHE A 53 -9.56 -13.33 6.38
C PHE A 53 -8.44 -13.53 7.42
N HIS A 54 -7.78 -14.69 7.36
CA HIS A 54 -6.64 -15.03 8.20
C HIS A 54 -5.44 -15.28 7.28
N PRO A 55 -4.52 -14.31 7.13
CA PRO A 55 -3.32 -14.52 6.35
C PRO A 55 -2.32 -15.39 7.13
N HIS A 56 -1.28 -15.88 6.45
CA HIS A 56 -0.09 -16.35 7.16
C HIS A 56 0.61 -15.11 7.74
N ALA A 57 0.44 -14.87 9.03
CA ALA A 57 1.04 -13.73 9.72
C ALA A 57 2.48 -14.05 10.15
N HIS A 58 3.41 -13.13 9.89
CA HIS A 58 4.83 -13.23 10.25
C HIS A 58 5.29 -11.90 10.84
N ASN A 59 6.26 -11.94 11.76
CA ASN A 59 6.99 -10.75 12.24
C ASN A 59 8.48 -10.78 11.88
N ASP A 60 8.96 -11.87 11.28
CA ASP A 60 10.29 -12.03 10.70
C ASP A 60 10.16 -12.36 9.20
N PRO A 61 10.77 -11.57 8.29
CA PRO A 61 10.75 -11.87 6.86
C PRO A 61 11.37 -13.23 6.50
N SER A 62 12.30 -13.74 7.31
CA SER A 62 12.97 -15.02 7.06
C SER A 62 12.05 -16.24 7.15
N GLU A 63 10.98 -16.14 7.95
CA GLU A 63 9.95 -17.18 8.10
C GLU A 63 9.02 -17.27 6.87
N ILE A 64 8.97 -16.21 6.06
CA ILE A 64 8.19 -16.17 4.82
C ILE A 64 8.96 -16.89 3.71
N GLY A 65 10.23 -16.54 3.51
CA GLY A 65 11.05 -17.00 2.39
C GLY A 65 10.58 -16.47 1.03
N ALA A 66 11.20 -16.98 -0.05
CA ALA A 66 10.97 -16.48 -1.40
C ALA A 66 9.48 -16.52 -1.82
N CYS A 67 9.03 -15.44 -2.48
CA CYS A 67 7.67 -15.25 -2.99
C CYS A 67 7.66 -15.05 -4.51
N ASP A 68 6.53 -15.33 -5.17
CA ASP A 68 6.34 -15.03 -6.59
C ASP A 68 6.17 -13.52 -6.82
N LEU A 69 5.43 -12.89 -5.91
CA LEU A 69 5.15 -11.46 -5.87
C LEU A 69 5.36 -10.94 -4.45
N VAL A 70 6.03 -9.80 -4.33
CA VAL A 70 6.10 -9.04 -3.07
C VAL A 70 5.40 -7.70 -3.27
N VAL A 71 4.34 -7.47 -2.50
CA VAL A 71 3.56 -6.23 -2.49
C VAL A 71 4.05 -5.34 -1.36
N ILE A 72 4.57 -4.16 -1.70
CA ILE A 72 5.10 -3.19 -0.74
C ILE A 72 4.05 -2.10 -0.50
N GLY A 73 3.52 -2.09 0.72
CA GLY A 73 2.57 -1.10 1.24
C GLY A 73 3.09 -0.32 2.45
N LEU A 74 4.42 -0.31 2.66
CA LEU A 74 5.05 0.46 3.74
C LEU A 74 4.80 1.98 3.59
N LYS A 75 4.87 2.72 4.69
CA LYS A 75 5.06 4.16 4.59
C LYS A 75 6.43 4.45 4.00
N THR A 76 6.51 5.45 3.12
CA THR A 76 7.79 5.81 2.46
C THR A 76 8.86 6.29 3.45
N THR A 77 8.46 6.78 4.62
CA THR A 77 9.37 7.09 5.74
C THR A 77 10.15 5.87 6.25
N ALA A 78 9.65 4.66 5.98
CA ALA A 78 10.29 3.39 6.35
C ALA A 78 11.07 2.72 5.19
N ASN A 79 11.26 3.38 4.05
CA ASN A 79 11.99 2.78 2.91
C ASN A 79 13.45 2.42 3.24
N HIS A 80 14.04 3.06 4.25
CA HIS A 80 15.38 2.70 4.75
C HIS A 80 15.45 1.23 5.25
N ALA A 81 14.31 0.60 5.56
CA ALA A 81 14.24 -0.79 6.01
C ALA A 81 14.20 -1.81 4.86
N PHE A 82 14.10 -1.40 3.59
CA PHE A 82 13.99 -2.34 2.46
C PHE A 82 15.13 -3.35 2.41
N SER A 83 16.37 -2.91 2.64
CA SER A 83 17.57 -3.76 2.63
C SER A 83 17.55 -4.87 3.69
N HIS A 84 16.68 -4.76 4.71
CA HIS A 84 16.52 -5.76 5.76
C HIS A 84 15.25 -6.59 5.56
N LEU A 85 14.15 -5.96 5.13
CA LEU A 85 12.85 -6.61 5.06
C LEU A 85 12.64 -7.45 3.80
N LEU A 86 13.19 -7.02 2.66
CA LEU A 86 12.88 -7.61 1.36
C LEU A 86 13.76 -8.80 0.95
N PRO A 87 15.09 -8.84 1.22
CA PRO A 87 15.95 -9.90 0.68
C PRO A 87 15.48 -11.34 0.93
N PRO A 88 14.94 -11.71 2.11
CA PRO A 88 14.48 -13.08 2.34
C PRO A 88 13.29 -13.49 1.46
N LEU A 89 12.54 -12.52 0.92
CA LEU A 89 11.36 -12.74 0.10
C LEU A 89 11.68 -12.78 -1.40
N VAL A 90 12.88 -12.39 -1.81
CA VAL A 90 13.24 -12.18 -3.21
C VAL A 90 14.10 -13.32 -3.75
N SER A 91 13.67 -13.87 -4.88
CA SER A 91 14.42 -14.77 -5.75
C SER A 91 14.55 -14.16 -7.15
N SER A 92 15.29 -14.80 -8.05
CA SER A 92 15.41 -14.36 -9.45
C SER A 92 14.10 -14.37 -10.25
N ARG A 93 13.01 -14.95 -9.72
CA ARG A 93 11.69 -14.97 -10.34
C ARG A 93 10.69 -14.01 -9.71
N THR A 94 11.08 -13.37 -8.60
CA THR A 94 10.17 -12.55 -7.80
C THR A 94 9.91 -11.22 -8.49
N SER A 95 8.64 -10.80 -8.54
CA SER A 95 8.26 -9.43 -8.91
C SER A 95 8.06 -8.58 -7.66
N LEU A 96 8.49 -7.33 -7.72
CA LEU A 96 8.36 -6.36 -6.63
C LEU A 96 7.37 -5.29 -7.06
N LEU A 97 6.22 -5.19 -6.37
CA LEU A 97 5.18 -4.21 -6.65
C LEU A 97 5.10 -3.21 -5.50
N THR A 98 5.52 -1.97 -5.73
CA THR A 98 5.27 -0.88 -4.78
C THR A 98 3.91 -0.25 -5.01
N LEU A 99 3.11 -0.18 -3.96
CA LEU A 99 1.81 0.51 -3.94
C LEU A 99 1.87 1.84 -3.16
N GLN A 100 3.08 2.29 -2.86
CA GLN A 100 3.33 3.45 -2.02
C GLN A 100 3.04 4.74 -2.79
N ASN A 101 2.65 5.79 -2.07
CA ASN A 101 2.52 7.11 -2.64
C ASN A 101 3.89 7.78 -2.81
N GLY A 102 4.02 8.66 -3.80
CA GLY A 102 5.24 9.47 -4.01
C GLY A 102 6.09 8.97 -5.17
N LEU A 103 7.32 9.48 -5.25
CA LEU A 103 8.34 9.12 -6.24
C LEU A 103 9.55 8.48 -5.54
N GLY A 104 10.41 7.81 -6.30
CA GLY A 104 11.67 7.26 -5.79
C GLY A 104 11.56 5.85 -5.23
N ASN A 105 10.35 5.26 -5.17
CA ASN A 105 10.15 3.95 -4.60
C ASN A 105 10.67 2.86 -5.54
N GLU A 106 10.33 2.95 -6.82
CA GLU A 106 10.77 2.04 -7.86
C GLU A 106 12.29 2.09 -8.06
N GLU A 107 12.88 3.29 -8.07
CA GLU A 107 14.32 3.52 -8.14
C GLU A 107 15.05 2.86 -6.96
N ALA A 108 14.51 3.02 -5.74
CA ALA A 108 15.09 2.43 -4.54
C ALA A 108 15.03 0.89 -4.57
N LEU A 109 13.97 0.32 -5.13
CA LEU A 109 13.84 -1.12 -5.31
C LEU A 109 14.77 -1.66 -6.39
N GLU A 110 14.86 -0.99 -7.54
CA GLU A 110 15.81 -1.35 -8.61
C GLU A 110 17.26 -1.33 -8.12
N ALA A 111 17.64 -0.32 -7.34
CA ALA A 111 19.00 -0.23 -6.79
C ALA A 111 19.37 -1.44 -5.90
N LEU A 112 18.40 -2.06 -5.24
CA LEU A 112 18.58 -3.26 -4.41
C LEU A 112 18.43 -4.56 -5.20
N PHE A 113 17.55 -4.58 -6.20
CA PHE A 113 17.14 -5.76 -6.95
C PHE A 113 17.13 -5.49 -8.47
N PRO A 114 18.30 -5.23 -9.08
CA PRO A 114 18.39 -4.74 -10.47
C PRO A 114 17.93 -5.78 -11.51
N ASP A 115 18.01 -7.07 -11.17
CA ASP A 115 17.63 -8.17 -12.07
C ASP A 115 16.16 -8.61 -11.90
N ASN A 116 15.40 -7.96 -11.00
CA ASN A 116 14.02 -8.30 -10.71
C ASN A 116 13.05 -7.37 -11.43
N THR A 117 11.86 -7.89 -11.74
CA THR A 117 10.79 -7.05 -12.29
C THR A 117 10.26 -6.10 -11.21
N ILE A 118 10.48 -4.80 -11.42
CA ILE A 118 9.95 -3.73 -10.57
C ILE A 118 8.67 -3.15 -11.19
N LEU A 119 7.59 -3.13 -10.41
CA LEU A 119 6.29 -2.62 -10.79
C LEU A 119 5.88 -1.47 -9.85
N GLY A 120 5.32 -0.42 -10.43
CA GLY A 120 4.68 0.67 -9.69
C GLY A 120 3.16 0.56 -9.79
N GLY A 121 2.46 0.67 -8.66
CA GLY A 121 1.01 0.64 -8.58
C GLY A 121 0.43 1.87 -7.89
N LEU A 122 -0.28 2.69 -8.64
CA LEU A 122 -0.94 3.88 -8.15
C LEU A 122 -2.34 3.51 -7.65
N CYS A 123 -2.49 3.46 -6.34
CA CYS A 123 -3.78 3.19 -5.71
C CYS A 123 -4.64 4.45 -5.61
N PHE A 124 -5.87 4.38 -6.11
CA PHE A 124 -6.93 5.37 -5.90
C PHE A 124 -7.95 4.73 -4.97
N VAL A 125 -7.78 4.95 -3.67
CA VAL A 125 -8.57 4.28 -2.63
C VAL A 125 -8.61 5.11 -1.35
N CYS A 126 -9.74 5.07 -0.65
CA CYS A 126 -9.93 5.73 0.63
C CYS A 126 -9.99 4.67 1.74
N LEU A 127 -8.88 4.48 2.46
CA LEU A 127 -8.72 3.44 3.50
C LEU A 127 -8.26 4.07 4.81
N ASN A 128 -8.89 3.67 5.90
CA ASN A 128 -8.44 3.98 7.26
C ASN A 128 -8.18 2.70 8.03
N ARG A 129 -7.04 2.61 8.72
CA ARG A 129 -6.85 1.62 9.79
C ARG A 129 -7.48 2.20 11.04
N ILE A 130 -8.55 1.57 11.53
CA ILE A 130 -9.31 2.07 12.69
C ILE A 130 -8.77 1.49 14.00
N GLU A 131 -8.33 0.23 13.97
CA GLU A 131 -7.72 -0.50 15.09
C GLU A 131 -6.76 -1.58 14.52
N PRO A 132 -5.88 -2.18 15.33
CA PRO A 132 -5.07 -3.31 14.90
C PRO A 132 -5.91 -4.41 14.23
N GLY A 133 -5.58 -4.77 12.99
CA GLY A 133 -6.33 -5.78 12.21
C GLY A 133 -7.73 -5.35 11.74
N ARG A 134 -8.12 -4.08 11.89
CA ARG A 134 -9.42 -3.56 11.44
C ARG A 134 -9.24 -2.39 10.48
N ILE A 135 -9.69 -2.58 9.24
CA ILE A 135 -9.58 -1.57 8.18
C ILE A 135 -10.99 -1.17 7.74
N ARG A 136 -11.18 0.12 7.53
CA ARG A 136 -12.37 0.69 6.89
C ARG A 136 -12.04 1.17 5.50
N HIS A 137 -12.62 0.50 4.51
CA HIS A 137 -12.68 0.95 3.14
C HIS A 137 -13.90 1.85 2.94
N MET A 138 -13.67 3.08 2.48
CA MET A 138 -14.71 4.08 2.33
C MET A 138 -15.15 4.25 0.89
N ASP A 139 -14.20 4.27 -0.06
CA ASP A 139 -14.49 4.44 -1.48
C ASP A 139 -13.31 4.04 -2.37
N HIS A 140 -13.62 3.87 -3.66
CA HIS A 140 -12.72 3.49 -4.75
C HIS A 140 -12.04 2.12 -4.56
N GLY A 141 -10.77 1.97 -4.95
CA GLY A 141 -10.05 0.69 -4.95
C GLY A 141 -9.31 0.36 -6.26
N LEU A 142 -9.25 1.30 -7.20
CA LEU A 142 -8.53 1.13 -8.46
C LEU A 142 -7.01 1.13 -8.22
N ILE A 143 -6.30 0.23 -8.89
CA ILE A 143 -4.84 0.30 -9.06
C ILE A 143 -4.54 0.59 -10.54
N MET A 144 -3.77 1.64 -10.79
CA MET A 144 -3.11 1.82 -12.08
C MET A 144 -1.68 1.31 -11.97
N MET A 145 -1.37 0.21 -12.67
CA MET A 145 -0.11 -0.50 -12.56
C MET A 145 0.73 -0.34 -13.82
N GLY A 146 2.03 -0.14 -13.67
CA GLY A 146 2.98 -0.09 -14.77
C GLY A 146 4.30 -0.74 -14.39
N ALA A 147 5.06 -1.17 -15.40
CA ALA A 147 6.43 -1.62 -15.20
C ALA A 147 7.38 -0.42 -15.16
N TYR A 148 8.38 -0.46 -14.28
CA TYR A 148 9.35 0.62 -14.16
C TYR A 148 10.44 0.56 -15.26
N GLN A 149 10.90 -0.64 -15.62
CA GLN A 149 11.97 -0.85 -16.59
C GLN A 149 11.43 -1.25 -17.98
N ASP A 150 10.74 -2.38 -18.05
CA ASP A 150 10.27 -2.99 -19.30
C ASP A 150 8.76 -2.76 -19.49
N ILE A 151 8.43 -1.75 -20.31
CA ILE A 151 7.06 -1.37 -20.67
C ILE A 151 6.30 -2.50 -21.37
N SER A 152 6.99 -3.50 -21.93
CA SER A 152 6.39 -4.69 -22.55
C SER A 152 6.39 -5.92 -21.64
N SER A 153 6.63 -5.74 -20.34
CA SER A 153 6.76 -6.84 -19.38
C SER A 153 5.48 -7.68 -19.31
N ALA A 154 5.55 -8.89 -19.85
CA ALA A 154 4.50 -9.90 -19.73
C ALA A 154 4.15 -10.18 -18.26
N ARG A 155 5.14 -10.05 -17.36
CA ARG A 155 4.95 -10.19 -15.92
C ARG A 155 4.09 -9.10 -15.32
N ALA A 156 4.19 -7.86 -15.82
CA ALA A 156 3.34 -6.77 -15.38
C ALA A 156 1.88 -6.99 -15.77
N LEU A 157 1.63 -7.46 -17.00
CA LEU A 157 0.29 -7.83 -17.46
C LEU A 157 -0.30 -8.99 -16.66
N GLU A 158 0.50 -10.04 -16.39
CA GLU A 158 0.11 -11.13 -15.49
C GLU A 158 -0.29 -10.62 -14.09
N CYS A 159 0.47 -9.68 -13.52
CA CYS A 159 0.11 -9.07 -12.24
C CYS A 159 -1.20 -8.27 -12.32
N VAL A 160 -1.44 -7.53 -13.40
CA VAL A 160 -2.72 -6.83 -13.60
C VAL A 160 -3.88 -7.82 -13.61
N GLU A 161 -3.76 -8.92 -14.35
CA GLU A 161 -4.79 -9.97 -14.42
C GLU A 161 -5.02 -10.63 -13.06
N VAL A 162 -3.96 -10.92 -12.30
CA VAL A 162 -4.08 -11.49 -10.94
C VAL A 162 -4.89 -10.56 -10.02
N PHE A 163 -4.61 -9.26 -10.04
CA PHE A 163 -5.33 -8.31 -9.20
C PHE A 163 -6.79 -8.16 -9.66
N ASP A 164 -7.04 -8.11 -10.97
CA ASP A 164 -8.39 -8.02 -11.53
C ASP A 164 -9.23 -9.25 -11.16
N GLN A 165 -8.67 -10.45 -11.29
CA GLN A 165 -9.32 -11.71 -10.88
C GLN A 165 -9.58 -11.77 -9.36
N ALA A 166 -8.79 -11.07 -8.55
CA ALA A 166 -9.02 -10.92 -7.12
C ALA A 166 -10.12 -9.90 -6.78
N GLY A 167 -10.78 -9.31 -7.79
CA GLY A 167 -11.82 -8.30 -7.62
C GLY A 167 -11.26 -6.91 -7.32
N ILE A 168 -9.98 -6.67 -7.59
CA ILE A 168 -9.34 -5.36 -7.49
C ILE A 168 -9.30 -4.75 -8.90
N PRO A 169 -10.08 -3.70 -9.19
CA PRO A 169 -9.99 -3.04 -10.49
C PRO A 169 -8.54 -2.64 -10.76
N CYS A 170 -7.93 -3.24 -11.77
CA CYS A 170 -6.52 -3.05 -12.06
C CYS A 170 -6.34 -2.72 -13.54
N ARG A 171 -5.63 -1.62 -13.84
CA ARG A 171 -5.41 -1.16 -15.22
C ARG A 171 -3.92 -1.01 -15.48
N TYR A 172 -3.47 -1.52 -16.62
CA TYR A 172 -2.10 -1.32 -17.07
C TYR A 172 -1.88 0.10 -17.62
N THR A 173 -0.67 0.65 -17.46
CA THR A 173 -0.23 1.88 -18.10
C THR A 173 1.19 1.73 -18.65
N ASP A 174 1.39 2.17 -19.90
CA ASP A 174 2.71 2.28 -20.53
C ASP A 174 3.49 3.53 -20.07
N HIS A 175 2.86 4.37 -19.24
CA HIS A 175 3.36 5.69 -18.88
C HIS A 175 3.36 5.88 -17.36
N LEU A 176 4.02 4.96 -16.63
CA LEU A 176 4.08 4.94 -15.17
C LEU A 176 4.53 6.29 -14.58
N ALA A 177 5.61 6.87 -15.11
CA ALA A 177 6.13 8.16 -14.64
C ALA A 177 5.09 9.30 -14.80
N LYS A 178 4.37 9.33 -15.93
CA LYS A 178 3.31 10.32 -16.16
C LYS A 178 2.17 10.13 -15.17
N ALA A 179 1.73 8.89 -14.95
CA ALA A 179 0.68 8.57 -14.00
C ALA A 179 1.04 9.03 -12.57
N HIS A 180 2.31 8.88 -12.16
CA HIS A 180 2.80 9.37 -10.88
C HIS A 180 2.66 10.88 -10.74
N TRP A 181 3.08 11.63 -11.76
CA TRP A 181 2.92 13.08 -11.76
C TRP A 181 1.45 13.50 -11.75
N GLU A 182 0.58 12.85 -12.51
CA GLU A 182 -0.86 13.10 -12.47
C GLU A 182 -1.45 12.87 -11.08
N LYS A 183 -1.04 11.80 -10.38
CA LYS A 183 -1.47 11.55 -9.00
C LYS A 183 -0.91 12.58 -8.02
N LEU A 184 0.32 13.05 -8.22
CA LEU A 184 0.94 14.06 -7.36
C LEU A 184 0.27 15.43 -7.45
N MET A 185 -0.30 15.77 -8.61
CA MET A 185 -1.13 16.97 -8.74
C MET A 185 -2.33 16.95 -7.79
N TRP A 186 -2.77 15.77 -7.35
CA TRP A 186 -3.76 15.59 -6.28
C TRP A 186 -3.11 15.49 -4.90
N ASN A 187 -2.15 14.58 -4.72
CA ASN A 187 -1.58 14.29 -3.41
C ASN A 187 -0.91 15.51 -2.75
N ILE A 188 -0.18 16.33 -3.51
CA ILE A 188 0.57 17.48 -2.96
C ILE A 188 -0.38 18.51 -2.32
N PRO A 189 -1.36 19.10 -3.03
CA PRO A 189 -2.24 20.08 -2.43
C PRO A 189 -3.15 19.47 -1.36
N PHE A 190 -3.78 18.30 -1.63
CA PHE A 190 -4.80 17.77 -0.74
C PHE A 190 -4.24 17.14 0.53
N ASN A 191 -3.17 16.36 0.46
CA ASN A 191 -2.57 15.78 1.67
C ASN A 191 -1.84 16.86 2.47
N GLY A 192 -1.10 17.75 1.80
CA GLY A 192 -0.34 18.82 2.45
C GLY A 192 -1.24 19.79 3.22
N LEU A 193 -2.25 20.37 2.56
CA LEU A 193 -3.17 21.29 3.22
C LEU A 193 -4.15 20.58 4.14
N GLY A 194 -4.57 19.35 3.82
CA GLY A 194 -5.47 18.57 4.68
C GLY A 194 -4.86 18.30 6.06
N VAL A 195 -3.55 17.99 6.11
CA VAL A 195 -2.79 17.85 7.36
C VAL A 195 -2.49 19.21 7.98
N ALA A 196 -1.95 20.18 7.22
CA ALA A 196 -1.57 21.48 7.77
C ALA A 196 -2.75 22.30 8.32
N GLY A 197 -3.94 22.13 7.73
CA GLY A 197 -5.17 22.75 8.19
C GLY A 197 -5.87 21.99 9.31
N SER A 198 -5.49 20.74 9.63
CA SER A 198 -6.22 19.88 10.57
C SER A 198 -7.72 19.69 10.24
N LEU A 199 -8.10 19.92 8.99
CA LEU A 199 -9.51 19.97 8.55
C LEU A 199 -9.88 18.84 7.59
N GLY A 200 -8.90 18.08 7.11
CA GLY A 200 -9.13 17.03 6.13
C GLY A 200 -9.88 17.53 4.89
N HIS A 201 -10.82 16.72 4.39
CA HIS A 201 -11.67 17.06 3.25
C HIS A 201 -12.64 18.23 3.54
N ASP A 202 -13.11 18.36 4.78
CA ASP A 202 -14.10 19.38 5.16
C ASP A 202 -13.53 20.79 5.02
N GLY A 203 -12.22 20.96 5.24
CA GLY A 203 -11.53 22.23 5.03
C GLY A 203 -11.45 22.70 3.58
N PHE A 204 -11.72 21.83 2.61
CA PHE A 204 -11.75 22.17 1.19
C PHE A 204 -13.15 22.49 0.67
N ILE A 205 -14.19 21.97 1.31
CA ILE A 205 -15.59 22.23 0.93
C ILE A 205 -16.08 23.55 1.55
N VAL A 206 -15.54 23.93 2.71
CA VAL A 206 -15.94 25.13 3.44
C VAL A 206 -15.17 26.35 2.91
N ALA A 207 -15.87 27.46 2.65
CA ALA A 207 -15.24 28.69 2.18
C ALA A 207 -14.21 29.21 3.21
N PRO A 208 -13.08 29.81 2.79
CA PRO A 208 -12.06 30.36 3.70
C PRO A 208 -12.60 31.33 4.77
N SER A 209 -13.74 31.97 4.50
CA SER A 209 -14.44 32.88 5.41
C SER A 209 -15.22 32.19 6.54
N GLU A 210 -15.51 30.90 6.41
CA GLU A 210 -16.23 30.08 7.40
C GLU A 210 -15.29 29.19 8.21
N LEU A 211 -14.03 29.10 7.79
CA LEU A 211 -12.94 28.50 8.54
C LEU A 211 -12.58 29.44 9.69
N GLY A 212 -12.99 29.09 10.91
CA GLY A 212 -12.56 29.76 12.13
C GLY A 212 -11.04 29.71 12.32
N SER A 213 -10.54 30.19 13.46
CA SER A 213 -9.11 30.05 13.78
C SER A 213 -8.71 28.57 13.74
N LEU A 214 -7.77 28.21 12.86
CA LEU A 214 -7.19 26.88 12.82
C LEU A 214 -6.64 26.52 14.21
N PRO A 215 -6.98 25.35 14.76
CA PRO A 215 -6.43 24.95 16.05
C PRO A 215 -4.91 24.84 15.92
N SER A 216 -4.17 25.60 16.74
CA SER A 216 -2.72 25.47 16.84
C SER A 216 -2.42 24.21 17.67
N SER A 217 -2.19 23.08 17.01
CA SER A 217 -1.55 21.92 17.65
C SER A 217 -0.05 21.94 17.38
N ASP A 218 0.73 21.26 18.22
CA ASP A 218 2.11 20.96 17.91
C ASP A 218 2.19 20.19 16.58
N CYS A 219 3.22 20.47 15.78
CA CYS A 219 3.45 19.78 14.52
C CYS A 219 3.83 18.32 14.83
N MET A 220 2.96 17.37 14.48
CA MET A 220 3.21 15.94 14.65
C MET A 220 3.78 15.37 13.35
N ASP A 221 4.71 14.43 13.46
CA ASP A 221 5.13 13.66 12.29
C ASP A 221 4.03 12.67 11.85
N ALA A 222 4.18 12.12 10.63
CA ALA A 222 3.20 11.21 10.06
C ALA A 222 3.07 9.87 10.81
N ASN A 223 4.05 9.49 11.63
CA ASN A 223 3.99 8.28 12.45
C ASN A 223 3.14 8.54 13.70
N ALA A 224 3.41 9.63 14.41
CA ALA A 224 2.63 10.10 15.54
C ALA A 224 1.17 10.38 15.17
N LEU A 225 0.91 11.07 14.05
CA LEU A 225 -0.45 11.36 13.58
C LEU A 225 -1.28 10.10 13.33
N LEU A 226 -0.64 9.02 12.88
CA LEU A 226 -1.30 7.79 12.46
C LEU A 226 -1.20 6.66 13.52
N GLY A 227 -0.66 6.96 14.71
CA GLY A 227 -0.52 5.99 15.80
C GLY A 227 0.48 4.86 15.51
N ASP A 228 1.40 5.07 14.57
CA ASP A 228 2.48 4.13 14.31
C ASP A 228 3.65 4.49 15.23
N ALA A 229 3.89 3.70 16.29
CA ALA A 229 5.05 3.89 17.16
C ALA A 229 6.36 3.76 16.36
N GLU A 230 7.43 4.48 16.73
CA GLU A 230 8.75 4.34 16.10
C GLU A 230 9.27 2.90 16.12
#